data_AF-A0A6J1JY50-F1
#
_entry.id   AF-A0A6J1JY50-F1
#
_cell.length_a   1.000
_cell.length_b   1.000
_cell.length_c   1.000
_cell.angle_alpha   90.00
_cell.angle_beta   90.00
_cell.angle_gamma   90.00
#
_symmetry.space_group_name_H-M   'P 1'
#
loop_
_entity.id
_entity.type
_entity.pdbx_description
1 polymer ?
#
loop_
_entity_poly.entity_id
_entity_poly.type
_entity_poly.pdbx_seq_one_letter_code
_entity_poly.pdbx_strand_id
1 'polypeptide(L)'
;MLLKPFNTVAVVFMLVFVFFILFFTGFLEFPPASTSIVPATDDLNLSAAEFAFDPFSDLITAFKKWDSQVGCDRFREKISGGLGNGSSSTSLQLVGGDSNSECGGPKLNHVSVLVKGWTWIPDNLDNLYSCSCGLSCLWTKSSVLADKPDALFFETSTPPRQRRRGDPLRIYMDLEAGRKRSGFEDLFVSYHAEDDVQSTYAGALFHNGRNYHVSSSKNNDTLVYWSSSRCLPQRNQLARKLLNLLPHHSFGKCLNNVGGRDMALVMYPECANDASVTPKWWDHLHCAMSHYKFVLAIENTMTESYVTEKLFYALDSGSVPIYFGAPNVWDFVPPHSIIDGSKFSSLEELASYVKRLANDPVAYAEYHAWRRCRALGNYRRTRAASLDTLPCRVCNAVSRRGGRNG
;
A
#
# COMPACT_ATOMS: atom_id res chain seq x y z
N MET A 1 42.92 1.28 49.37
CA MET A 1 42.90 1.55 47.91
C MET A 1 42.05 2.80 47.70
N LEU A 2 42.66 3.93 47.30
CA LEU A 2 42.04 5.26 47.27
C LEU A 2 40.81 5.32 46.35
N LEU A 3 39.69 5.86 46.85
CA LEU A 3 38.54 6.25 46.02
C LEU A 3 38.87 7.53 45.25
N LYS A 4 38.72 7.49 43.93
CA LYS A 4 38.79 8.67 43.04
C LYS A 4 37.62 9.62 43.32
N PRO A 5 37.81 10.94 43.25
CA PRO A 5 36.72 11.90 43.44
C PRO A 5 35.80 11.86 42.21
N PHE A 6 34.50 11.70 42.46
CA PHE A 6 33.45 11.85 41.46
C PHE A 6 33.42 13.31 40.99
N ASN A 7 33.48 13.50 39.67
CA ASN A 7 33.48 14.82 39.04
C ASN A 7 32.06 15.41 39.07
N THR A 8 31.70 16.03 40.21
CA THR A 8 30.38 16.64 40.50
C THR A 8 29.97 17.68 39.46
N VAL A 9 30.94 18.31 38.79
CA VAL A 9 30.71 19.30 37.73
C VAL A 9 30.01 18.67 36.52
N ALA A 10 30.38 17.44 36.12
CA ALA A 10 29.79 16.78 34.95
C ALA A 10 28.32 16.38 35.18
N VAL A 11 27.96 16.01 36.42
CA VAL A 11 26.58 15.65 36.79
C VAL A 11 25.69 16.89 36.85
N VAL A 12 26.22 18.02 37.32
CA VAL A 12 25.50 19.30 37.31
C VAL A 12 25.26 19.78 35.87
N PHE A 13 26.25 19.65 34.97
CA PHE A 13 26.05 19.99 33.56
C PHE A 13 25.01 19.11 32.87
N MET A 14 24.98 17.80 33.15
CA MET A 14 23.96 16.88 32.60
C MET A 14 22.55 17.22 33.09
N LEU A 15 22.38 17.56 34.38
CA LEU A 15 21.08 17.92 34.95
C LEU A 15 20.57 19.28 34.45
N VAL A 16 21.46 20.26 34.27
CA VAL A 16 21.12 21.57 33.68
C VAL A 16 20.73 21.43 32.21
N PHE A 17 21.37 20.55 31.45
CA PHE A 17 21.04 20.29 30.05
C PHE A 17 19.67 19.61 29.89
N VAL A 18 19.32 18.68 30.79
CA VAL A 18 17.99 18.04 30.82
C VAL A 18 16.89 19.03 31.20
N PHE A 19 17.16 19.96 32.13
CA PHE A 19 16.23 21.05 32.47
C PHE A 19 16.06 22.05 31.32
N PHE A 20 17.13 22.38 30.59
CA PHE A 20 17.04 23.24 29.40
C PHE A 20 16.22 22.60 28.28
N ILE A 21 16.37 21.29 28.04
CA ILE A 21 15.56 20.58 27.04
C ILE A 21 14.08 20.57 27.46
N LEU A 22 13.77 20.32 28.73
CA LEU A 22 12.38 20.30 29.23
C LEU A 22 11.72 21.69 29.22
N PHE A 23 12.49 22.77 29.44
CA PHE A 23 11.97 24.15 29.40
C PHE A 23 11.72 24.65 27.98
N PHE A 24 12.51 24.20 26.98
CA PHE A 24 12.34 24.58 25.58
C PHE A 24 11.40 23.65 24.77
N THR A 25 10.99 22.51 25.31
CA THR A 25 9.90 21.70 24.73
C THR A 25 8.49 22.22 25.06
N GLY A 26 8.38 23.26 25.89
CA GLY A 26 7.09 23.83 26.33
C GLY A 26 6.51 24.95 25.46
N PHE A 27 7.21 25.40 24.40
CA PHE A 27 6.77 26.52 23.54
C PHE A 27 7.09 26.29 22.07
N LEU A 28 6.57 25.21 21.49
CA LEU A 28 6.38 25.11 20.04
C LEU A 28 4.88 25.12 19.75
N GLU A 29 4.27 26.31 19.86
CA GLU A 29 3.02 26.60 19.16
C GLU A 29 3.33 26.65 17.67
N PHE A 30 2.95 25.59 16.96
CA PHE A 30 2.94 25.61 15.51
C PHE A 30 1.83 26.56 15.04
N PRO A 31 2.09 27.44 14.05
CA PRO A 31 1.02 28.25 13.47
C PRO A 31 -0.03 27.34 12.84
N PRO A 32 -1.33 27.70 12.87
CA PRO A 32 -2.35 26.92 12.18
C PRO A 32 -2.03 26.97 10.68
N ALA A 33 -1.71 25.81 10.11
CA ALA A 33 -1.66 25.65 8.66
C ALA A 33 -3.11 25.70 8.13
N SER A 34 -3.57 26.92 7.88
CA SER A 34 -4.81 27.22 7.17
C SER A 34 -4.63 26.91 5.69
N THR A 35 -4.75 25.64 5.32
CA THR A 35 -5.22 25.24 4.00
C THR A 35 -6.25 24.15 4.22
N SER A 36 -7.46 24.59 4.57
CA SER A 36 -8.65 23.77 4.60
C SER A 36 -8.96 23.29 3.18
N ILE A 37 -8.55 22.07 2.85
CA ILE A 37 -9.33 21.30 1.89
C ILE A 37 -10.53 20.81 2.70
N VAL A 38 -11.62 21.56 2.60
CA VAL A 38 -12.94 21.15 3.07
C VAL A 38 -13.25 19.84 2.34
N PRO A 39 -13.37 18.69 3.03
CA PRO A 39 -14.14 17.60 2.46
C PRO A 39 -15.56 18.15 2.33
N ALA A 40 -16.22 17.95 1.18
CA ALA A 40 -17.62 18.34 1.02
C ALA A 40 -18.44 17.85 2.23
N THR A 41 -18.73 18.77 3.14
CA THR A 41 -19.68 18.62 4.24
C THR A 41 -21.01 19.18 3.74
N ASP A 42 -21.55 18.55 2.70
CA ASP A 42 -22.96 18.58 2.31
C ASP A 42 -23.31 17.08 2.22
N ASP A 43 -24.08 16.42 3.08
CA ASP A 43 -25.24 16.82 3.86
C ASP A 43 -25.27 16.07 5.21
N LEU A 44 -24.93 16.73 6.32
CA LEU A 44 -25.31 16.27 7.67
C LEU A 44 -26.53 17.03 8.21
N ASN A 45 -27.32 17.62 7.32
CA ASN A 45 -28.60 18.24 7.64
C ASN A 45 -29.78 17.57 6.92
N LEU A 46 -29.69 16.26 6.72
CA LEU A 46 -30.89 15.45 6.54
C LEU A 46 -31.55 15.34 7.92
N SER A 47 -32.62 16.09 8.10
CA SER A 47 -33.67 15.78 9.07
C SER A 47 -33.88 14.28 9.10
N ALA A 48 -34.15 13.72 10.29
CA ALA A 48 -34.44 12.31 10.54
C ALA A 48 -35.66 11.78 9.76
N ALA A 49 -35.59 11.79 8.43
CA ALA A 49 -36.34 10.93 7.55
C ALA A 49 -35.79 9.53 7.81
N GLU A 50 -36.66 8.61 8.18
CA GLU A 50 -36.36 7.20 8.41
C GLU A 50 -35.34 6.70 7.38
N PHE A 51 -34.10 6.51 7.80
CA PHE A 51 -33.09 5.91 6.94
C PHE A 51 -33.59 4.52 6.58
N ALA A 52 -33.92 4.32 5.31
CA ALA A 52 -34.40 3.04 4.81
C ALA A 52 -33.29 2.00 5.02
N PHE A 53 -33.46 1.19 6.05
CA PHE A 53 -32.59 0.06 6.35
C PHE A 53 -32.79 -0.97 5.23
N ASP A 54 -31.84 -1.07 4.30
CA ASP A 54 -31.92 -1.96 3.14
C ASP A 54 -30.76 -2.96 3.15
N PRO A 55 -30.81 -4.00 4.01
CA PRO A 55 -29.78 -5.03 4.06
C PRO A 55 -29.67 -5.74 2.70
N PHE A 56 -28.45 -5.86 2.18
CA PHE A 56 -28.19 -6.52 0.91
C PHE A 56 -26.97 -7.44 1.00
N SER A 57 -27.01 -8.56 0.28
CA SER A 57 -25.87 -9.46 0.12
C SER A 57 -25.42 -9.55 -1.34
N ASP A 58 -26.34 -9.52 -2.30
CA ASP A 58 -26.04 -9.59 -3.74
C ASP A 58 -25.49 -8.26 -4.29
N LEU A 59 -24.22 -8.25 -4.69
CA LEU A 59 -23.53 -7.07 -5.21
C LEU A 59 -24.08 -6.66 -6.57
N ILE A 60 -24.48 -7.61 -7.41
CA ILE A 60 -24.96 -7.31 -8.77
C ILE A 60 -26.25 -6.49 -8.70
N THR A 61 -27.17 -6.85 -7.79
CA THR A 61 -28.39 -6.08 -7.54
C THR A 61 -28.07 -4.71 -6.95
N ALA A 62 -27.14 -4.61 -5.99
CA ALA A 62 -26.71 -3.32 -5.45
C ALA A 62 -26.13 -2.40 -6.54
N PHE A 63 -25.30 -2.94 -7.43
CA PHE A 63 -24.73 -2.24 -8.56
C PHE A 63 -25.78 -1.75 -9.56
N LYS A 64 -26.78 -2.58 -9.89
CA LYS A 64 -27.90 -2.17 -10.76
C LYS A 64 -28.73 -1.04 -10.13
N LYS A 65 -28.94 -1.10 -8.81
CA LYS A 65 -29.64 -0.04 -8.07
C LYS A 65 -28.84 1.27 -8.07
N TRP A 66 -27.53 1.19 -7.91
CA TRP A 66 -26.66 2.35 -8.02
C TRP A 66 -26.64 2.93 -9.45
N ASP A 67 -26.63 2.09 -10.48
CA ASP A 67 -26.67 2.56 -11.87
C ASP A 67 -27.93 3.36 -12.19
N SER A 68 -29.08 2.94 -11.65
CA SER A 68 -30.36 3.61 -11.89
C SER A 68 -30.54 4.90 -11.09
N GLN A 69 -29.89 5.02 -9.94
CA GLN A 69 -30.04 6.18 -9.04
C GLN A 69 -28.93 7.22 -9.17
N VAL A 70 -27.69 6.77 -9.39
CA VAL A 70 -26.49 7.62 -9.44
C VAL A 70 -25.87 7.56 -10.82
N GLY A 71 -25.38 6.38 -11.22
CA GLY A 71 -24.70 6.18 -12.50
C GLY A 71 -23.37 6.92 -12.64
N CYS A 72 -22.64 6.60 -13.72
CA CYS A 72 -21.27 7.10 -13.88
C CYS A 72 -21.17 8.61 -14.13
N ASP A 73 -22.17 9.25 -14.72
CA ASP A 73 -22.08 10.67 -15.06
C ASP A 73 -22.16 11.53 -13.80
N ARG A 74 -23.16 11.30 -12.93
CA ARG A 74 -23.27 11.97 -11.63
C ARG A 74 -22.07 11.68 -10.72
N PHE A 75 -21.58 10.44 -10.73
CA PHE A 75 -20.39 10.09 -9.98
C PHE A 75 -19.16 10.87 -10.45
N ARG A 76 -18.97 11.01 -11.78
CA ARG A 76 -17.86 11.79 -12.35
C ARG A 76 -17.98 13.28 -12.04
N GLU A 77 -19.19 13.83 -12.08
CA GLU A 77 -19.45 15.21 -11.68
C GLU A 77 -19.10 15.44 -10.22
N LYS A 78 -19.56 14.57 -9.31
CA LYS A 78 -19.28 14.63 -7.87
C LYS A 78 -17.78 14.60 -7.57
N ILE A 79 -17.03 13.68 -8.18
CA ILE A 79 -15.58 13.61 -7.94
C ILE A 79 -14.85 14.79 -8.60
N SER A 80 -15.31 15.30 -9.75
CA SER A 80 -14.65 16.43 -10.43
C SER A 80 -14.93 17.77 -9.73
N GLY A 81 -16.10 17.92 -9.11
CA GLY A 81 -16.45 19.09 -8.29
C GLY A 81 -15.77 19.10 -6.92
N GLY A 82 -15.41 17.92 -6.38
CA GLY A 82 -14.72 17.78 -5.10
C GLY A 82 -13.18 17.67 -5.20
N LEU A 83 -12.64 17.30 -6.37
CA LEU A 83 -11.21 17.23 -6.63
C LEU A 83 -10.82 18.44 -7.48
N GLY A 84 -10.28 19.48 -6.84
CA GLY A 84 -9.52 20.50 -7.56
C GLY A 84 -8.51 19.83 -8.49
N ASN A 85 -8.49 20.27 -9.75
CA ASN A 85 -7.63 19.82 -10.85
C ASN A 85 -6.42 19.01 -10.37
N GLY A 86 -6.37 17.74 -10.77
CA GLY A 86 -5.35 16.75 -10.41
C GLY A 86 -4.04 17.37 -9.97
N SER A 87 -3.90 17.55 -8.66
CA SER A 87 -2.63 17.92 -8.05
C SER A 87 -1.58 16.96 -8.58
N SER A 88 -0.49 17.49 -9.13
CA SER A 88 0.69 16.68 -9.42
C SER A 88 1.21 16.19 -8.08
N SER A 89 0.66 15.07 -7.58
CA SER A 89 1.12 14.50 -6.32
C SER A 89 2.60 14.18 -6.47
N THR A 90 3.41 14.84 -5.64
CA THR A 90 4.85 14.59 -5.53
C THR A 90 5.14 13.21 -4.92
N SER A 91 4.11 12.51 -4.45
CA SER A 91 4.21 11.19 -3.83
C SER A 91 4.33 10.04 -4.84
N LEU A 92 4.23 10.31 -6.16
CA LEU A 92 4.42 9.32 -7.21
C LEU A 92 5.41 9.79 -8.27
N GLN A 93 6.39 8.94 -8.58
CA GLN A 93 7.29 9.15 -9.71
C GLN A 93 6.55 9.04 -11.04
N LEU A 94 6.96 9.87 -11.99
CA LEU A 94 6.52 9.75 -13.37
C LEU A 94 7.09 8.45 -13.97
N VAL A 95 6.20 7.55 -14.36
CA VAL A 95 6.55 6.31 -15.05
C VAL A 95 6.30 6.50 -16.54
N GLY A 96 7.29 6.14 -17.37
CA GLY A 96 7.33 6.40 -18.81
C GLY A 96 5.98 6.19 -19.52
N GLY A 97 5.47 7.26 -20.14
CA GLY A 97 4.17 7.32 -20.79
C GLY A 97 3.46 8.68 -20.68
N ASP A 98 3.80 9.49 -19.68
CA ASP A 98 3.17 10.80 -19.47
C ASP A 98 3.92 11.98 -20.15
N SER A 99 5.06 11.74 -20.77
CA SER A 99 5.78 12.72 -21.60
C SER A 99 6.32 12.06 -22.87
N ASN A 100 5.77 12.44 -24.04
CA ASN A 100 6.23 12.01 -25.36
C ASN A 100 7.63 12.55 -25.76
N SER A 101 8.44 13.07 -24.83
CA SER A 101 9.67 13.80 -25.18
C SER A 101 10.94 13.48 -24.37
N GLU A 102 11.04 12.39 -23.61
CA GLU A 102 12.26 12.07 -22.83
C GLU A 102 12.91 10.73 -23.18
N CYS A 103 13.05 10.43 -24.47
CA CYS A 103 14.07 9.46 -24.93
C CYS A 103 15.45 10.12 -25.12
N GLY A 104 15.79 11.17 -24.37
CA GLY A 104 17.18 11.60 -24.19
C GLY A 104 17.78 10.79 -23.04
N GLY A 105 18.41 9.64 -23.22
CA GLY A 105 18.95 8.95 -24.37
C GLY A 105 19.78 7.86 -23.68
N PRO A 106 19.19 6.70 -23.33
CA PRO A 106 19.84 5.71 -22.48
C PRO A 106 21.26 5.44 -22.95
N LYS A 107 22.27 5.48 -22.06
CA LYS A 107 23.68 5.29 -22.48
C LYS A 107 23.90 3.87 -23.00
N LEU A 108 23.03 2.94 -22.62
CA LEU A 108 23.04 1.53 -23.01
C LEU A 108 21.69 1.15 -23.65
N ASN A 109 21.74 0.40 -24.74
CA ASN A 109 20.54 -0.17 -25.40
C ASN A 109 20.12 -1.54 -24.80
N HIS A 110 20.99 -2.13 -23.99
CA HIS A 110 20.75 -3.36 -23.25
C HIS A 110 21.29 -3.22 -21.84
N VAL A 111 20.53 -3.65 -20.84
CA VAL A 111 20.97 -3.72 -19.45
C VAL A 111 20.68 -5.09 -18.89
N SER A 112 21.66 -5.64 -18.19
CA SER A 112 21.55 -6.89 -17.45
C SER A 112 21.62 -6.64 -15.94
N VAL A 113 20.59 -7.08 -15.21
CA VAL A 113 20.50 -6.99 -13.75
C VAL A 113 20.46 -8.40 -13.18
N LEU A 114 21.45 -8.72 -12.33
CA LEU A 114 21.51 -9.97 -11.60
C LEU A 114 21.02 -9.75 -10.17
N VAL A 115 19.94 -10.44 -9.80
CA VAL A 115 19.39 -10.44 -8.44
C VAL A 115 20.23 -11.34 -7.54
N LYS A 116 20.67 -10.82 -6.40
CA LYS A 116 21.59 -11.50 -5.47
C LYS A 116 20.90 -11.83 -4.15
N GLY A 117 21.16 -13.05 -3.68
CA GLY A 117 20.65 -13.55 -2.41
C GLY A 117 19.17 -13.92 -2.49
N TRP A 118 18.57 -14.13 -1.33
CA TRP A 118 17.15 -14.41 -1.23
C TRP A 118 16.36 -13.10 -1.33
N THR A 119 15.25 -13.10 -2.07
CA THR A 119 14.39 -11.92 -2.26
C THR A 119 12.92 -12.31 -2.11
N TRP A 120 12.10 -11.38 -1.63
CA TRP A 120 10.64 -11.49 -1.72
C TRP A 120 10.12 -11.23 -3.14
N ILE A 121 10.95 -10.62 -4.00
CA ILE A 121 10.64 -10.43 -5.41
C ILE A 121 10.33 -11.78 -6.06
N PRO A 122 9.14 -11.98 -6.65
CA PRO A 122 8.75 -13.29 -7.12
C PRO A 122 9.46 -13.69 -8.42
N ASP A 123 9.56 -14.99 -8.66
CA ASP A 123 10.32 -15.56 -9.80
C ASP A 123 9.72 -15.24 -11.17
N ASN A 124 8.44 -14.84 -11.23
CA ASN A 124 7.83 -14.42 -12.50
C ASN A 124 8.31 -13.04 -12.99
N LEU A 125 9.15 -12.34 -12.21
CA LEU A 125 9.94 -11.23 -12.73
C LEU A 125 11.23 -11.66 -13.45
N ASP A 126 11.62 -12.94 -13.40
CA ASP A 126 12.77 -13.43 -14.15
C ASP A 126 12.44 -13.49 -15.65
N ASN A 127 12.90 -12.51 -16.41
CA ASN A 127 12.55 -12.37 -17.83
C ASN A 127 13.51 -11.43 -18.60
N LEU A 128 13.41 -11.48 -19.94
CA LEU A 128 13.94 -10.48 -20.85
C LEU A 128 12.82 -9.53 -21.28
N TYR A 129 12.90 -8.29 -20.81
CA TYR A 129 11.89 -7.25 -21.03
C TYR A 129 12.23 -6.37 -22.23
N SER A 130 11.20 -6.00 -22.99
CA SER A 130 11.24 -4.90 -23.95
C SER A 130 10.70 -3.64 -23.28
N CYS A 131 11.58 -2.68 -22.99
CA CYS A 131 11.26 -1.45 -22.27
C CYS A 131 11.09 -0.26 -23.24
N SER A 132 10.64 0.87 -22.71
CA SER A 132 10.52 2.12 -23.48
C SER A 132 11.85 2.57 -24.07
N CYS A 133 11.79 3.38 -25.14
CA CYS A 133 12.96 3.91 -25.85
C CYS A 133 13.93 2.86 -26.40
N GLY A 134 13.46 1.64 -26.70
CA GLY A 134 14.26 0.58 -27.32
C GLY A 134 15.24 -0.11 -26.37
N LEU A 135 15.17 0.18 -25.07
CA LEU A 135 15.98 -0.50 -24.05
C LEU A 135 15.50 -1.94 -23.86
N SER A 136 16.40 -2.90 -23.99
CA SER A 136 16.15 -4.27 -23.52
C SER A 136 16.72 -4.46 -22.11
N CYS A 137 15.98 -5.17 -21.27
CA CYS A 137 16.33 -5.38 -19.86
C CYS A 137 16.29 -6.87 -19.52
N LEU A 138 17.44 -7.48 -19.31
CA LEU A 138 17.52 -8.82 -18.73
C LEU A 138 17.49 -8.68 -17.21
N TRP A 139 16.41 -9.14 -16.57
CA TRP A 139 16.29 -9.23 -15.11
C TRP A 139 16.26 -10.71 -14.74
N THR A 140 17.25 -11.17 -13.98
CA THR A 140 17.35 -12.59 -13.67
C THR A 140 17.99 -12.87 -12.31
N LYS A 141 17.63 -14.00 -11.72
CA LYS A 141 18.30 -14.60 -10.55
C LYS A 141 19.42 -15.56 -10.98
N SER A 142 19.50 -15.92 -12.27
CA SER A 142 20.50 -16.86 -12.80
C SER A 142 21.80 -16.16 -13.18
N SER A 143 22.88 -16.49 -12.47
CA SER A 143 24.23 -16.00 -12.82
C SER A 143 24.75 -16.55 -14.15
N VAL A 144 24.14 -17.62 -14.69
CA VAL A 144 24.48 -18.18 -16.00
C VAL A 144 23.90 -17.31 -17.12
N LEU A 145 22.70 -16.77 -16.93
CA LEU A 145 22.05 -15.91 -17.92
C LEU A 145 22.61 -14.49 -17.92
N ALA A 146 23.01 -13.99 -16.75
CA ALA A 146 23.65 -12.69 -16.59
C ALA A 146 25.14 -12.86 -16.28
N ASP A 147 25.91 -13.43 -17.21
CA ASP A 147 27.38 -13.33 -17.14
C ASP A 147 27.78 -11.87 -17.28
N LYS A 148 28.62 -11.38 -16.37
CA LYS A 148 29.11 -9.99 -16.35
C LYS A 148 27.97 -8.93 -16.35
N PRO A 149 27.10 -8.91 -15.33
CA PRO A 149 25.94 -8.01 -15.30
C PRO A 149 26.34 -6.53 -15.23
N ASP A 150 25.43 -5.64 -15.65
CA ASP A 150 25.57 -4.18 -15.50
C ASP A 150 25.26 -3.71 -14.08
N ALA A 151 24.38 -4.43 -13.38
CA ALA A 151 24.05 -4.17 -12.00
C ALA A 151 23.77 -5.45 -11.20
N LEU A 152 24.07 -5.38 -9.90
CA LEU A 152 23.70 -6.37 -8.90
C LEU A 152 22.59 -5.79 -8.03
N PHE A 153 21.48 -6.53 -7.92
CA PHE A 153 20.33 -6.13 -7.13
C PHE A 153 20.28 -6.87 -5.81
N PHE A 154 20.14 -6.13 -4.71
CA PHE A 154 20.13 -6.64 -3.35
C PHE A 154 18.86 -6.16 -2.61
N GLU A 155 18.23 -7.04 -1.84
CA GLU A 155 17.09 -6.71 -0.97
C GLU A 155 17.39 -7.10 0.48
N THR A 156 17.72 -8.36 0.73
CA THR A 156 17.94 -8.88 2.09
C THR A 156 19.40 -8.87 2.55
N SER A 157 20.31 -8.45 1.68
CA SER A 157 21.73 -8.36 1.98
C SER A 157 22.27 -6.99 1.63
N THR A 158 23.24 -6.54 2.42
CA THR A 158 23.91 -5.27 2.18
C THR A 158 24.82 -5.38 0.95
N PRO A 159 24.78 -4.40 0.01
CA PRO A 159 25.72 -4.38 -1.11
C PRO A 159 27.19 -4.34 -0.67
N PRO A 160 28.12 -4.84 -1.50
CA PRO A 160 29.56 -4.76 -1.21
C PRO A 160 30.02 -3.32 -0.96
N ARG A 161 30.85 -3.13 0.08
CA ARG A 161 31.32 -1.80 0.49
C ARG A 161 32.15 -1.08 -0.57
N GLN A 162 32.98 -1.83 -1.29
CA GLN A 162 33.86 -1.29 -2.32
C GLN A 162 33.34 -1.70 -3.70
N ARG A 163 33.41 -0.76 -4.65
CA ARG A 163 33.16 -0.98 -6.09
C ARG A 163 34.37 -0.46 -6.85
N ARG A 164 34.93 -1.27 -7.74
CA ARG A 164 36.01 -0.86 -8.66
C ARG A 164 35.41 -0.41 -9.99
N ARG A 165 36.18 0.35 -10.76
CA ARG A 165 35.78 0.69 -12.14
C ARG A 165 35.63 -0.60 -12.95
N GLY A 166 34.51 -0.75 -13.66
CA GLY A 166 34.17 -1.97 -14.40
C GLY A 166 33.40 -3.00 -13.58
N ASP A 167 33.22 -2.80 -12.27
CA ASP A 167 32.31 -3.63 -11.47
C ASP A 167 30.85 -3.19 -11.69
N PRO A 168 29.88 -4.12 -11.59
CA PRO A 168 28.46 -3.80 -11.72
C PRO A 168 28.01 -2.73 -10.71
N LEU A 169 27.02 -1.93 -11.09
CA LEU A 169 26.35 -1.03 -10.13
C LEU A 169 25.66 -1.83 -9.04
N ARG A 170 25.59 -1.24 -7.84
CA ARG A 170 24.93 -1.83 -6.68
C ARG A 170 23.55 -1.21 -6.52
N ILE A 171 22.52 -2.03 -6.55
CA ILE A 171 21.14 -1.61 -6.33
C ILE A 171 20.70 -2.19 -5.00
N TYR A 172 20.21 -1.36 -4.09
CA TYR A 172 19.65 -1.83 -2.83
C TYR A 172 18.18 -1.45 -2.71
N MET A 173 17.35 -2.41 -2.33
CA MET A 173 15.92 -2.21 -2.11
C MET A 173 15.56 -2.40 -0.65
N ASP A 174 14.79 -1.45 -0.11
CA ASP A 174 14.14 -1.57 1.19
C ASP A 174 12.74 -0.93 1.10
N LEU A 175 11.72 -1.78 1.19
CA LEU A 175 10.31 -1.37 1.12
C LEU A 175 9.66 -1.21 2.49
N GLU A 176 10.34 -1.52 3.59
CA GLU A 176 9.75 -1.39 4.94
C GLU A 176 9.55 0.07 5.33
N ALA A 177 8.59 0.35 6.23
CA ALA A 177 8.27 1.72 6.67
C ALA A 177 9.50 2.53 7.11
N GLY A 178 10.44 1.87 7.79
CA GLY A 178 11.70 2.46 8.27
C GLY A 178 12.84 2.43 7.26
N ARG A 179 12.51 2.37 5.95
CA ARG A 179 13.45 2.24 4.84
C ARG A 179 14.77 2.98 5.08
N LYS A 180 15.89 2.30 4.89
CA LYS A 180 17.20 2.89 5.14
C LYS A 180 18.20 2.53 4.06
N ARG A 181 18.80 3.57 3.47
CA ARG A 181 19.96 3.44 2.58
C ARG A 181 21.10 2.69 3.27
N SER A 182 21.75 1.80 2.55
CA SER A 182 22.89 1.03 3.11
C SER A 182 24.16 1.88 3.18
N GLY A 183 24.23 2.93 2.37
CA GLY A 183 25.41 3.79 2.21
C GLY A 183 26.44 3.23 1.23
N PHE A 184 26.19 2.04 0.66
CA PHE A 184 27.06 1.39 -0.31
C PHE A 184 26.36 1.12 -1.65
N GLU A 185 25.10 1.48 -1.82
CA GLU A 185 24.41 1.34 -3.10
C GLU A 185 24.71 2.52 -4.03
N ASP A 186 24.67 2.25 -5.33
CA ASP A 186 24.68 3.28 -6.35
C ASP A 186 23.25 3.74 -6.67
N LEU A 187 22.27 2.83 -6.59
CA LEU A 187 20.83 3.11 -6.75
C LEU A 187 20.04 2.53 -5.57
N PHE A 188 19.08 3.30 -5.05
CA PHE A 188 18.19 2.85 -3.99
C PHE A 188 16.75 2.74 -4.47
N VAL A 189 16.11 1.61 -4.18
CA VAL A 189 14.71 1.33 -4.52
C VAL A 189 13.88 1.31 -3.25
N SER A 190 12.79 2.08 -3.22
CA SER A 190 11.93 2.16 -2.04
C SER A 190 10.48 2.51 -2.43
N TYR A 191 9.53 2.52 -1.50
CA TYR A 191 8.15 2.97 -1.79
C TYR A 191 8.00 4.49 -1.98
N HIS A 192 9.01 5.28 -1.61
CA HIS A 192 8.93 6.75 -1.60
C HIS A 192 9.37 7.37 -2.93
N ALA A 193 8.67 8.41 -3.39
CA ALA A 193 8.95 9.01 -4.70
C ALA A 193 10.27 9.79 -4.79
N GLU A 194 10.85 10.17 -3.65
CA GLU A 194 12.14 10.87 -3.58
C GLU A 194 13.35 9.93 -3.70
N ASP A 195 13.15 8.60 -3.63
CA ASP A 195 14.24 7.64 -3.79
C ASP A 195 14.55 7.36 -5.27
N ASP A 196 15.69 6.73 -5.61
CA ASP A 196 16.15 6.68 -7.01
C ASP A 196 15.15 5.99 -7.94
N VAL A 197 14.48 4.94 -7.46
CA VAL A 197 13.38 4.27 -8.15
C VAL A 197 12.30 3.90 -7.13
N GLN A 198 11.08 4.36 -7.36
CA GLN A 198 9.93 4.05 -6.51
C GLN A 198 9.39 2.63 -6.78
N SER A 199 8.92 1.91 -5.78
CA SER A 199 8.20 0.64 -5.93
C SER A 199 7.03 0.60 -4.97
N THR A 200 5.82 0.84 -5.49
CA THR A 200 4.59 0.77 -4.70
C THR A 200 4.15 -0.69 -4.50
N TYR A 201 3.31 -0.91 -3.48
CA TYR A 201 2.70 -2.22 -3.22
C TYR A 201 1.47 -2.52 -4.09
N ALA A 202 1.10 -1.64 -5.02
CA ALA A 202 -0.09 -1.82 -5.85
C ALA A 202 0.08 -2.87 -6.97
N GLY A 203 1.19 -3.62 -6.97
CA GLY A 203 1.53 -4.56 -8.03
C GLY A 203 0.75 -5.87 -7.95
N ALA A 204 0.36 -6.39 -9.12
CA ALA A 204 -0.20 -7.70 -9.32
C ALA A 204 0.73 -8.84 -8.84
N LEU A 205 2.04 -8.59 -8.73
CA LEU A 205 3.03 -9.60 -8.37
C LEU A 205 3.16 -9.89 -6.89
N PHE A 206 2.58 -9.06 -6.02
CA PHE A 206 2.27 -9.48 -4.65
C PHE A 206 1.20 -10.59 -4.61
N HIS A 207 0.76 -11.13 -5.76
CA HIS A 207 -0.43 -11.98 -5.89
C HIS A 207 -0.17 -13.34 -6.54
N ASN A 208 1.07 -13.83 -6.54
CA ASN A 208 1.37 -15.16 -7.09
C ASN A 208 0.58 -16.23 -6.33
N GLY A 209 -0.33 -16.92 -7.03
CA GLY A 209 -1.09 -18.06 -6.52
C GLY A 209 -2.58 -17.83 -6.27
N ARG A 210 -3.25 -16.84 -6.89
CA ARG A 210 -4.70 -16.67 -6.68
C ARG A 210 -5.57 -17.53 -7.61
N ASN A 211 -6.52 -18.24 -7.01
CA ASN A 211 -7.85 -18.42 -7.57
C ASN A 211 -8.50 -17.03 -7.77
N TYR A 212 -8.95 -16.73 -9.00
CA TYR A 212 -9.58 -15.44 -9.35
C TYR A 212 -11.01 -15.29 -8.83
N HIS A 213 -11.47 -16.22 -7.98
CA HIS A 213 -12.79 -16.13 -7.40
C HIS A 213 -12.94 -14.85 -6.56
N VAL A 214 -13.90 -14.03 -6.98
CA VAL A 214 -14.41 -12.87 -6.25
C VAL A 214 -15.90 -13.10 -6.08
N SER A 215 -16.35 -13.27 -4.84
CA SER A 215 -17.74 -13.56 -4.53
C SER A 215 -18.67 -12.42 -5.00
N SER A 216 -19.76 -12.78 -5.68
CA SER A 216 -20.85 -11.84 -6.01
C SER A 216 -21.76 -11.56 -4.82
N SER A 217 -21.65 -12.34 -3.74
CA SER A 217 -22.43 -12.21 -2.52
C SER A 217 -21.55 -11.83 -1.32
N LYS A 218 -22.06 -10.97 -0.45
CA LYS A 218 -21.41 -10.57 0.80
C LYS A 218 -22.15 -11.09 2.02
N ASN A 219 -21.41 -11.39 3.08
CA ASN A 219 -21.94 -11.74 4.39
C ASN A 219 -22.77 -10.56 4.95
N ASN A 220 -23.94 -10.87 5.50
CA ASN A 220 -24.78 -9.88 6.21
C ASN A 220 -24.45 -9.79 7.70
N ASP A 221 -24.21 -10.92 8.34
CA ASP A 221 -24.04 -10.97 9.80
C ASP A 221 -22.60 -10.66 10.24
N THR A 222 -21.61 -10.94 9.39
CA THR A 222 -20.20 -10.65 9.64
C THR A 222 -19.67 -9.66 8.60
N LEU A 223 -19.54 -8.40 8.99
CA LEU A 223 -19.28 -7.30 8.08
C LEU A 223 -17.80 -7.16 7.71
N VAL A 224 -16.90 -7.38 8.68
CA VAL A 224 -15.49 -7.02 8.57
C VAL A 224 -14.59 -8.25 8.57
N TYR A 225 -13.69 -8.30 7.60
CA TYR A 225 -12.52 -9.18 7.59
C TYR A 225 -11.30 -8.45 8.18
N TRP A 226 -10.56 -9.10 9.07
CA TRP A 226 -9.21 -8.69 9.45
C TRP A 226 -8.27 -9.89 9.49
N SER A 227 -7.01 -9.71 9.11
CA SER A 227 -5.99 -10.74 9.27
C SER A 227 -4.65 -10.14 9.61
N SER A 228 -4.00 -10.65 10.65
CA SER A 228 -2.60 -10.32 10.88
C SER A 228 -1.82 -11.36 11.65
N SER A 229 -0.54 -11.49 11.30
CA SER A 229 0.40 -12.37 12.00
C SER A 229 1.58 -11.65 12.67
N ARG A 230 1.74 -10.33 12.46
CA ARG A 230 2.76 -9.49 13.12
C ARG A 230 2.10 -8.65 14.22
N CYS A 231 2.04 -9.14 15.46
CA CYS A 231 1.20 -8.54 16.50
C CYS A 231 1.83 -7.31 17.18
N LEU A 232 1.75 -6.15 16.52
CA LEU A 232 2.26 -4.88 17.05
C LEU A 232 1.26 -4.27 18.06
N PRO A 233 1.70 -3.83 19.26
CA PRO A 233 0.79 -3.38 20.32
C PRO A 233 -0.20 -2.28 19.90
N GLN A 234 0.29 -1.18 19.32
CA GLN A 234 -0.53 -0.04 18.91
C GLN A 234 -1.55 -0.44 17.83
N ARG A 235 -1.09 -1.15 16.79
CA ARG A 235 -1.93 -1.63 15.68
C ARG A 235 -3.02 -2.57 16.17
N ASN A 236 -2.68 -3.50 17.06
CA ASN A 236 -3.63 -4.45 17.62
C ASN A 236 -4.59 -3.79 18.62
N GLN A 237 -4.18 -2.73 19.31
CA GLN A 237 -5.07 -1.95 20.16
C GLN A 237 -6.12 -1.22 19.32
N LEU A 238 -5.71 -0.55 18.24
CA LEU A 238 -6.62 0.09 17.29
C LEU A 238 -7.60 -0.92 16.69
N ALA A 239 -7.08 -2.05 16.16
CA ALA A 239 -7.91 -3.11 15.60
C ALA A 239 -8.93 -3.63 16.61
N ARG A 240 -8.51 -3.96 17.84
CA ARG A 240 -9.40 -4.46 18.89
C ARG A 240 -10.50 -3.47 19.24
N LYS A 241 -10.18 -2.18 19.40
CA LYS A 241 -11.17 -1.15 19.75
C LYS A 241 -12.25 -1.05 18.67
N LEU A 242 -11.86 -0.99 17.40
CA LEU A 242 -12.80 -0.90 16.28
C LEU A 242 -13.59 -2.20 16.06
N LEU A 243 -12.91 -3.34 16.08
CA LEU A 243 -13.52 -4.65 15.84
C LEU A 243 -14.51 -5.03 16.96
N ASN A 244 -14.32 -4.60 18.20
CA ASN A 244 -15.32 -4.79 19.26
C ASN A 244 -16.64 -4.04 18.99
N LEU A 245 -16.64 -3.05 18.10
CA LEU A 245 -17.83 -2.29 17.72
C LEU A 245 -18.52 -2.85 16.46
N LEU A 246 -17.91 -3.83 15.78
CA LEU A 246 -18.32 -4.31 14.47
C LEU A 246 -18.39 -5.86 14.43
N PRO A 247 -19.41 -6.46 13.77
CA PRO A 247 -19.39 -7.89 13.50
C PRO A 247 -18.22 -8.25 12.58
N HIS A 248 -17.34 -9.15 13.03
CA HIS A 248 -16.08 -9.40 12.34
C HIS A 248 -15.54 -10.82 12.49
N HIS A 249 -14.78 -11.24 11.48
CA HIS A 249 -13.86 -12.37 11.58
C HIS A 249 -12.43 -11.84 11.54
N SER A 250 -11.62 -12.37 12.44
CA SER A 250 -10.21 -12.04 12.62
C SER A 250 -9.39 -13.31 12.45
N PHE A 251 -8.59 -13.33 11.38
CA PHE A 251 -7.70 -14.41 10.98
C PHE A 251 -6.24 -14.09 11.36
N GLY A 252 -5.33 -15.04 11.11
CA GLY A 252 -3.92 -14.88 11.44
C GLY A 252 -3.61 -15.18 12.91
N LYS A 253 -2.45 -14.73 13.41
CA LYS A 253 -2.05 -14.92 14.83
C LYS A 253 -2.73 -13.95 15.78
N CYS A 254 -3.03 -12.74 15.32
CA CYS A 254 -3.42 -11.63 16.18
C CYS A 254 -4.94 -11.52 16.31
N LEU A 255 -5.44 -11.41 17.55
CA LEU A 255 -6.89 -11.35 17.87
C LEU A 255 -7.72 -12.41 17.13
N ASN A 256 -7.17 -13.60 16.88
CA ASN A 256 -7.87 -14.63 16.12
C ASN A 256 -9.18 -15.01 16.82
N ASN A 257 -10.29 -15.02 16.09
CA ASN A 257 -11.60 -15.41 16.63
C ASN A 257 -12.31 -16.49 15.78
N VAL A 258 -11.63 -17.02 14.75
CA VAL A 258 -12.20 -18.00 13.82
C VAL A 258 -11.73 -19.42 14.07
N GLY A 259 -10.79 -19.63 15.01
CA GLY A 259 -10.29 -20.96 15.39
C GLY A 259 -9.01 -21.40 14.66
N GLY A 260 -8.25 -20.48 14.04
CA GLY A 260 -7.00 -20.81 13.36
C GLY A 260 -6.67 -19.91 12.17
N ARG A 261 -5.48 -20.10 11.57
CA ARG A 261 -5.08 -19.31 10.38
C ARG A 261 -5.70 -19.84 9.10
N ASP A 262 -5.89 -21.15 9.02
CA ASP A 262 -6.35 -21.85 7.82
C ASP A 262 -7.88 -22.06 7.82
N MET A 263 -8.59 -21.50 8.81
CA MET A 263 -10.05 -21.60 8.93
C MET A 263 -10.80 -20.93 7.77
N ALA A 264 -10.15 -20.04 7.01
CA ALA A 264 -10.76 -19.45 5.83
C ALA A 264 -11.09 -20.51 4.76
N LEU A 265 -10.31 -21.59 4.63
CA LEU A 265 -10.63 -22.68 3.68
C LEU A 265 -11.75 -23.59 4.17
N VAL A 266 -11.92 -23.69 5.49
CA VAL A 266 -13.06 -24.41 6.07
C VAL A 266 -14.34 -23.60 5.87
N MET A 267 -14.27 -22.27 6.03
CA MET A 267 -15.40 -21.36 5.83
C MET A 267 -15.75 -21.16 4.35
N TYR A 268 -14.74 -21.15 3.48
CA TYR A 268 -14.86 -20.87 2.05
C TYR A 268 -14.08 -21.91 1.23
N PRO A 269 -14.58 -23.16 1.13
CA PRO A 269 -13.91 -24.25 0.41
C PRO A 269 -13.69 -23.94 -1.09
N GLU A 270 -14.53 -23.10 -1.70
CA GLU A 270 -14.37 -22.59 -3.07
C GLU A 270 -13.10 -21.77 -3.28
N CYS A 271 -12.49 -21.27 -2.20
CA CYS A 271 -11.24 -20.53 -2.22
C CYS A 271 -10.01 -21.42 -2.26
N ALA A 272 -10.16 -22.74 -2.16
CA ALA A 272 -9.04 -23.66 -2.33
C ALA A 272 -8.48 -23.53 -3.76
N ASN A 273 -7.15 -23.58 -3.88
CA ASN A 273 -6.47 -23.81 -5.14
C ASN A 273 -6.51 -25.31 -5.48
N ASP A 274 -5.79 -25.74 -6.52
CA ASP A 274 -5.65 -27.15 -6.93
C ASP A 274 -5.58 -28.11 -5.71
N ALA A 275 -6.49 -29.09 -5.67
CA ALA A 275 -6.64 -30.04 -4.59
C ALA A 275 -5.38 -30.88 -4.33
N SER A 276 -4.42 -30.90 -5.27
CA SER A 276 -3.12 -31.57 -5.14
C SER A 276 -2.06 -30.78 -4.36
N VAL A 277 -2.31 -29.49 -4.07
CA VAL A 277 -1.36 -28.62 -3.36
C VAL A 277 -1.82 -28.42 -1.92
N THR A 278 -0.93 -28.64 -0.95
CA THR A 278 -1.21 -28.29 0.46
C THR A 278 -1.46 -26.79 0.56
N PRO A 279 -2.69 -26.36 0.92
CA PRO A 279 -3.03 -24.94 0.89
C PRO A 279 -2.23 -24.17 1.93
N LYS A 280 -1.70 -23.01 1.55
CA LYS A 280 -1.07 -22.07 2.48
C LYS A 280 -2.02 -20.93 2.81
N TRP A 281 -1.84 -20.31 3.97
CA TRP A 281 -2.74 -19.27 4.47
C TRP A 281 -2.88 -18.05 3.52
N TRP A 282 -1.88 -17.77 2.69
CA TRP A 282 -1.92 -16.65 1.73
C TRP A 282 -2.60 -17.00 0.40
N ASP A 283 -2.76 -18.28 0.08
CA ASP A 283 -3.24 -18.74 -1.23
C ASP A 283 -4.72 -18.37 -1.49
N HIS A 284 -5.48 -18.18 -0.41
CA HIS A 284 -6.93 -17.95 -0.45
C HIS A 284 -7.34 -16.58 0.13
N LEU A 285 -6.38 -15.74 0.52
CA LEU A 285 -6.63 -14.51 1.26
C LEU A 285 -7.65 -13.60 0.55
N HIS A 286 -7.50 -13.46 -0.76
CA HIS A 286 -8.34 -12.59 -1.57
C HIS A 286 -9.75 -13.11 -1.78
N CYS A 287 -9.86 -14.42 -2.04
CA CYS A 287 -11.14 -15.07 -2.15
C CYS A 287 -11.89 -14.97 -0.81
N ALA A 288 -11.24 -15.28 0.32
CA ALA A 288 -11.83 -15.14 1.65
C ALA A 288 -12.27 -13.70 1.94
N MET A 289 -11.42 -12.70 1.67
CA MET A 289 -11.79 -11.27 1.80
C MET A 289 -13.03 -10.92 0.98
N SER A 290 -13.19 -11.52 -0.22
CA SER A 290 -14.28 -11.21 -1.15
C SER A 290 -15.68 -11.53 -0.61
N HIS A 291 -15.81 -12.36 0.42
CA HIS A 291 -17.10 -12.63 1.07
C HIS A 291 -17.52 -11.53 2.06
N TYR A 292 -16.64 -10.59 2.40
CA TYR A 292 -16.91 -9.52 3.35
C TYR A 292 -17.17 -8.20 2.65
N LYS A 293 -18.07 -7.39 3.21
CA LYS A 293 -18.30 -6.02 2.73
C LYS A 293 -17.07 -5.15 2.97
N PHE A 294 -16.44 -5.31 4.13
CA PHE A 294 -15.30 -4.49 4.53
C PHE A 294 -14.07 -5.33 4.88
N VAL A 295 -12.90 -4.78 4.58
CA VAL A 295 -11.61 -5.32 5.04
C VAL A 295 -10.94 -4.23 5.87
N LEU A 296 -10.53 -4.57 7.09
CA LEU A 296 -9.77 -3.67 7.94
C LEU A 296 -8.29 -3.66 7.51
N ALA A 297 -7.86 -2.61 6.84
CA ALA A 297 -6.51 -2.44 6.30
C ALA A 297 -5.71 -1.45 7.17
N ILE A 298 -5.10 -1.96 8.25
CA ILE A 298 -4.26 -1.15 9.16
C ILE A 298 -2.79 -1.44 8.87
N GLU A 299 -2.02 -0.39 8.61
CA GLU A 299 -0.57 -0.49 8.43
C GLU A 299 0.17 -0.82 9.73
N ASN A 300 1.37 -1.38 9.58
CA ASN A 300 2.25 -1.63 10.73
C ASN A 300 2.70 -0.31 11.39
N THR A 301 2.81 0.75 10.61
CA THR A 301 3.23 2.08 11.03
C THR A 301 2.54 3.10 10.12
N MET A 302 2.06 4.21 10.69
CA MET A 302 1.47 5.31 9.94
C MET A 302 2.59 6.24 9.48
N THR A 303 3.01 6.06 8.24
CA THR A 303 4.13 6.80 7.63
C THR A 303 3.67 7.35 6.29
N GLU A 304 4.07 8.57 5.95
CA GLU A 304 3.82 9.18 4.64
C GLU A 304 4.21 8.24 3.50
N SER A 305 3.33 8.14 2.49
CA SER A 305 3.49 7.30 1.29
C SER A 305 3.62 5.79 1.54
N TYR A 306 3.59 5.32 2.79
CA TYR A 306 3.67 3.90 3.13
C TYR A 306 2.30 3.22 3.02
N VAL A 307 1.88 2.95 1.79
CA VAL A 307 0.66 2.23 1.45
C VAL A 307 1.02 0.84 0.94
N THR A 308 0.66 -0.19 1.69
CA THR A 308 1.12 -1.57 1.44
C THR A 308 0.07 -2.46 0.79
N GLU A 309 0.41 -3.73 0.61
CA GLU A 309 -0.44 -4.75 0.02
C GLU A 309 -1.79 -4.86 0.73
N LYS A 310 -1.87 -4.55 2.03
CA LYS A 310 -3.10 -4.66 2.84
C LYS A 310 -4.27 -3.88 2.25
N LEU A 311 -4.01 -2.65 1.80
CA LEU A 311 -5.03 -1.81 1.17
C LEU A 311 -5.40 -2.38 -0.20
N PHE A 312 -4.39 -2.68 -1.03
CA PHE A 312 -4.63 -3.12 -2.40
C PHE A 312 -5.30 -4.50 -2.46
N TYR A 313 -5.02 -5.39 -1.52
CA TYR A 313 -5.68 -6.68 -1.35
C TYR A 313 -7.17 -6.53 -1.07
N ALA A 314 -7.53 -5.58 -0.21
CA ALA A 314 -8.92 -5.25 0.09
C ALA A 314 -9.65 -4.72 -1.17
N LEU A 315 -9.01 -3.80 -1.91
CA LEU A 315 -9.57 -3.34 -3.18
C LEU A 315 -9.76 -4.51 -4.15
N ASP A 316 -8.72 -5.28 -4.40
CA ASP A 316 -8.71 -6.34 -5.42
C ASP A 316 -9.63 -7.52 -5.10
N SER A 317 -9.95 -7.75 -3.83
CA SER A 317 -10.96 -8.74 -3.41
C SER A 317 -12.40 -8.28 -3.59
N GLY A 318 -12.63 -7.04 -4.06
CA GLY A 318 -13.97 -6.50 -4.22
C GLY A 318 -14.64 -6.13 -2.90
N SER A 319 -13.86 -5.84 -1.86
CA SER A 319 -14.32 -5.32 -0.57
C SER A 319 -13.94 -3.86 -0.42
N VAL A 320 -14.62 -3.13 0.47
CA VAL A 320 -14.31 -1.73 0.78
C VAL A 320 -13.26 -1.68 1.90
N PRO A 321 -12.06 -1.13 1.68
CA PRO A 321 -11.04 -1.02 2.72
C PRO A 321 -11.44 0.01 3.79
N ILE A 322 -11.36 -0.37 5.07
CA ILE A 322 -11.30 0.56 6.20
C ILE A 322 -9.83 0.78 6.52
N TYR A 323 -9.29 1.93 6.14
CA TYR A 323 -7.84 2.16 6.11
C TYR A 323 -7.34 3.02 7.27
N PHE A 324 -6.18 2.63 7.81
CA PHE A 324 -5.38 3.42 8.75
C PHE A 324 -3.90 3.25 8.40
N GLY A 325 -3.23 4.32 7.97
CA GLY A 325 -1.85 4.24 7.50
C GLY A 325 -1.30 5.59 7.05
N ALA A 326 -0.92 5.69 5.78
CA ALA A 326 -0.34 6.90 5.22
C ALA A 326 -1.35 8.08 5.22
N PRO A 327 -0.98 9.27 5.72
CA PRO A 327 -1.85 10.44 5.75
C PRO A 327 -2.21 10.97 4.34
N ASN A 328 -1.36 10.70 3.35
CA ASN A 328 -1.54 11.05 1.93
C ASN A 328 -2.06 9.86 1.09
N VAL A 329 -2.79 8.90 1.69
CA VAL A 329 -3.27 7.69 0.98
C VAL A 329 -4.06 7.98 -0.30
N TRP A 330 -4.77 9.12 -0.36
CA TRP A 330 -5.56 9.54 -1.53
C TRP A 330 -4.73 9.80 -2.78
N ASP A 331 -3.41 9.97 -2.64
CA ASP A 331 -2.49 10.04 -3.77
C ASP A 331 -2.26 8.68 -4.44
N PHE A 332 -2.59 7.58 -3.75
CA PHE A 332 -2.27 6.21 -4.15
C PHE A 332 -3.49 5.38 -4.54
N VAL A 333 -4.71 5.86 -4.29
CA VAL A 333 -5.94 5.08 -4.46
C VAL A 333 -6.91 5.78 -5.42
N PRO A 334 -7.85 5.05 -6.02
CA PRO A 334 -8.91 5.69 -6.78
C PRO A 334 -9.76 6.60 -5.89
N PRO A 335 -10.35 7.69 -6.44
CA PRO A 335 -11.28 8.52 -5.70
C PRO A 335 -12.44 7.70 -5.15
N HIS A 336 -12.88 8.03 -3.93
CA HIS A 336 -14.00 7.38 -3.25
C HIS A 336 -13.90 5.84 -3.19
N SER A 337 -12.69 5.28 -3.03
CA SER A 337 -12.49 3.82 -3.02
C SER A 337 -12.25 3.21 -1.64
N ILE A 338 -12.02 4.04 -0.62
CA ILE A 338 -11.70 3.60 0.74
C ILE A 338 -12.47 4.40 1.80
N ILE A 339 -12.67 3.78 2.95
CA ILE A 339 -13.06 4.49 4.17
C ILE A 339 -11.76 4.86 4.90
N ASP A 340 -11.39 6.14 4.84
CA ASP A 340 -10.25 6.68 5.58
C ASP A 340 -10.64 6.83 7.06
N GLY A 341 -10.25 5.86 7.87
CA GLY A 341 -10.62 5.81 9.29
C GLY A 341 -10.04 6.95 10.12
N SER A 342 -9.01 7.64 9.61
CA SER A 342 -8.40 8.79 10.29
C SER A 342 -9.25 10.07 10.22
N LYS A 343 -10.28 10.10 9.36
CA LYS A 343 -11.15 11.28 9.16
C LYS A 343 -12.37 11.33 10.07
N PHE A 344 -12.58 10.30 10.88
CA PHE A 344 -13.69 10.24 11.83
C PHE A 344 -13.27 10.80 13.18
N SER A 345 -14.19 11.45 13.89
CA SER A 345 -13.92 12.03 15.21
C SER A 345 -13.69 10.96 16.29
N SER A 346 -14.21 9.75 16.07
CA SER A 346 -14.11 8.62 17.00
C SER A 346 -14.27 7.27 16.27
N LEU A 347 -13.86 6.18 16.94
CA LEU A 347 -14.06 4.82 16.41
C LEU A 347 -15.53 4.39 16.44
N GLU A 348 -16.31 4.96 17.36
CA GLU A 348 -17.75 4.77 17.49
C GLU A 348 -18.50 5.41 16.31
N GLU A 349 -18.09 6.61 15.90
CA GLU A 349 -18.62 7.26 14.70
C GLU A 349 -18.27 6.45 13.45
N LEU A 350 -17.01 6.02 13.30
CA LEU A 350 -16.58 5.15 12.20
C LEU A 350 -17.37 3.84 12.18
N ALA A 351 -17.53 3.17 13.32
CA ALA A 351 -18.29 1.92 13.39
C ALA A 351 -19.77 2.13 13.02
N SER A 352 -20.35 3.26 13.45
CA SER A 352 -21.72 3.63 13.09
C SER A 352 -21.85 3.89 11.59
N TYR A 353 -20.87 4.57 10.98
CA TYR A 353 -20.81 4.78 9.53
C TYR A 353 -20.73 3.45 8.77
N VAL A 354 -19.83 2.55 9.18
CA VAL A 354 -19.66 1.23 8.56
C VAL A 354 -20.96 0.41 8.63
N LYS A 355 -21.67 0.43 9.77
CA LYS A 355 -22.97 -0.25 9.92
C LYS A 355 -24.06 0.35 9.03
N ARG A 356 -24.11 1.68 8.89
CA ARG A 356 -25.05 2.34 7.98
C ARG A 356 -24.75 1.96 6.53
N LEU A 357 -23.50 2.07 6.12
CA LEU A 357 -23.06 1.72 4.77
C LEU A 357 -23.31 0.24 4.44
N ALA A 358 -23.18 -0.66 5.42
CA ALA A 358 -23.51 -2.08 5.25
C ALA A 358 -24.99 -2.33 4.91
N ASN A 359 -25.88 -1.39 5.24
CA ASN A 359 -27.33 -1.47 5.02
C ASN A 359 -27.82 -0.44 3.99
N ASP A 360 -26.92 0.05 3.13
CA ASP A 360 -27.23 0.92 2.00
C ASP A 360 -26.54 0.37 0.73
N PRO A 361 -27.26 -0.37 -0.12
CA PRO A 361 -26.68 -0.95 -1.33
C PRO A 361 -26.18 0.10 -2.32
N VAL A 362 -26.79 1.28 -2.36
CA VAL A 362 -26.43 2.34 -3.31
C VAL A 362 -25.14 3.02 -2.83
N ALA A 363 -25.09 3.45 -1.57
CA ALA A 363 -23.88 4.06 -1.02
C ALA A 363 -22.70 3.09 -1.01
N TYR A 364 -22.93 1.81 -0.67
CA TYR A 364 -21.88 0.80 -0.72
C TYR A 364 -21.38 0.55 -2.15
N ALA A 365 -22.30 0.46 -3.12
CA ALA A 365 -21.93 0.29 -4.53
C ALA A 365 -21.09 1.44 -5.08
N GLU A 366 -21.29 2.66 -4.59
CA GLU A 366 -20.52 3.84 -5.03
C GLU A 366 -19.01 3.69 -4.74
N TYR A 367 -18.63 2.99 -3.67
CA TYR A 367 -17.22 2.66 -3.37
C TYR A 367 -16.53 1.79 -4.42
N HIS A 368 -17.31 1.14 -5.29
CA HIS A 368 -16.83 0.32 -6.40
C HIS A 368 -16.94 1.02 -7.76
N ALA A 369 -17.57 2.20 -7.82
CA ALA A 369 -17.87 2.91 -9.06
C ALA A 369 -16.62 3.31 -9.86
N TRP A 370 -15.50 3.58 -9.18
CA TRP A 370 -14.23 3.93 -9.82
C TRP A 370 -13.75 2.90 -10.86
N ARG A 371 -14.07 1.60 -10.64
CA ARG A 371 -13.73 0.51 -11.58
C ARG A 371 -14.54 0.62 -12.87
N ARG A 372 -15.85 0.86 -12.74
CA ARG A 372 -16.81 0.86 -13.85
C ARG A 372 -16.80 2.17 -14.61
N CYS A 373 -16.65 3.27 -13.89
CA CYS A 373 -16.69 4.62 -14.44
C CYS A 373 -15.32 5.13 -14.89
N ARG A 374 -14.27 4.30 -14.77
CA ARG A 374 -12.88 4.60 -15.17
C ARG A 374 -12.29 5.83 -14.46
N ALA A 375 -12.77 6.12 -13.26
CA ALA A 375 -12.25 7.19 -12.43
C ALA A 375 -11.05 6.68 -11.63
N LEU A 376 -9.92 6.46 -12.31
CA LEU A 376 -8.74 5.88 -11.66
C LEU A 376 -7.89 6.92 -10.91
N GLY A 377 -7.99 8.20 -11.27
CA GLY A 377 -7.12 9.25 -10.70
C GLY A 377 -5.64 8.85 -10.76
N ASN A 378 -4.92 9.07 -9.66
CA ASN A 378 -3.51 8.72 -9.54
C ASN A 378 -3.25 7.21 -9.43
N TYR A 379 -4.28 6.37 -9.20
CA TYR A 379 -4.12 4.92 -9.06
C TYR A 379 -3.45 4.26 -10.28
N ARG A 380 -3.67 4.81 -11.49
CA ARG A 380 -2.97 4.33 -12.70
C ARG A 380 -1.46 4.50 -12.56
N ARG A 381 -1.01 5.64 -12.05
CA ARG A 381 0.42 5.91 -11.78
C ARG A 381 0.93 5.04 -10.63
N THR A 382 0.13 4.86 -9.58
CA THR A 382 0.47 3.94 -8.48
C THR A 382 0.75 2.53 -8.98
N ARG A 383 -0.12 1.98 -9.83
CA ARG A 383 0.07 0.68 -10.48
C ARG A 383 1.30 0.68 -11.40
N ALA A 384 1.50 1.74 -12.18
CA ALA A 384 2.64 1.88 -13.07
C ALA A 384 3.99 1.96 -12.31
N ALA A 385 3.99 2.48 -11.07
CA ALA A 385 5.17 2.56 -10.21
C ALA A 385 5.33 1.35 -9.28
N SER A 386 4.57 0.27 -9.49
CA SER A 386 4.61 -0.93 -8.64
C SER A 386 5.80 -1.85 -8.94
N LEU A 387 5.90 -2.92 -8.16
CA LEU A 387 6.87 -4.01 -8.35
C LEU A 387 6.78 -4.65 -9.75
N ASP A 388 5.58 -4.70 -10.34
CA ASP A 388 5.32 -5.35 -11.64
C ASP A 388 6.16 -4.78 -12.80
N THR A 389 6.42 -3.48 -12.73
CA THR A 389 7.13 -2.72 -13.77
C THR A 389 8.56 -2.38 -13.34
N LEU A 390 8.98 -2.83 -12.14
CA LEU A 390 10.26 -2.49 -11.56
C LEU A 390 11.46 -2.82 -12.48
N PRO A 391 11.52 -3.98 -13.17
CA PRO A 391 12.66 -4.32 -14.01
C PRO A 391 13.01 -3.25 -15.04
N CYS A 392 12.04 -2.81 -15.85
CA CYS A 392 12.29 -1.79 -16.86
C CYS A 392 12.67 -0.43 -16.28
N ARG A 393 12.10 -0.05 -15.13
CA ARG A 393 12.39 1.24 -14.49
C ARG A 393 13.79 1.24 -13.87
N VAL A 394 14.20 0.13 -13.24
CA VAL A 394 15.56 -0.09 -12.76
C VAL A 394 16.57 -0.12 -13.91
N CYS A 395 16.30 -0.87 -14.98
CA CYS A 395 17.19 -0.93 -16.14
C CYS A 395 17.36 0.45 -16.80
N ASN A 396 16.30 1.25 -16.89
CA ASN A 396 16.40 2.64 -17.33
C ASN A 396 17.34 3.48 -16.44
N ALA A 397 17.21 3.35 -15.11
CA ALA A 397 18.08 4.05 -14.16
C ALA A 397 19.56 3.59 -14.27
N VAL A 398 19.80 2.28 -14.43
CA VAL A 398 21.13 1.70 -14.66
C VAL A 398 21.73 2.19 -15.98
N SER A 399 20.94 2.18 -17.06
CA SER A 399 21.38 2.65 -18.38
C SER A 399 21.78 4.13 -18.35
N ARG A 400 20.99 5.00 -17.70
CA ARG A 400 21.33 6.42 -17.52
C ARG A 400 22.66 6.62 -16.79
N ARG A 401 23.01 5.72 -15.87
CA ARG A 401 24.29 5.74 -15.15
C ARG A 401 25.44 5.11 -15.94
N GLY A 402 25.20 4.38 -17.02
CA GLY A 402 26.23 3.77 -17.86
C GLY A 402 26.57 2.32 -17.49
N GLY A 403 25.71 1.68 -16.70
CA GLY A 403 25.91 0.31 -16.22
C GLY A 403 27.24 0.17 -15.48
N ARG A 404 27.91 -0.96 -15.67
CA ARG A 404 29.20 -1.25 -15.03
C ARG A 404 30.36 -0.34 -15.45
N ASN A 405 30.20 0.36 -16.57
CA ASN A 405 31.19 1.32 -17.10
C ASN A 405 30.94 2.76 -16.63
N GLY A 406 29.86 2.96 -15.86
CA GLY A 406 29.42 4.23 -15.30
C GLY A 406 30.17 4.73 -14.07
#